data_AF-A0A2T9XT99-F1
#
_entry.id   AF-A0A2T9XT99-F1
#
_cell.length_a   1.000
_cell.length_b   1.000
_cell.length_c   1.000
_cell.angle_alpha   90.00
_cell.angle_beta   90.00
_cell.angle_gamma   90.00
#
_symmetry.space_group_name_H-M   'P 1'
#
loop_
_entity.id
_entity.type
_entity.pdbx_description
1 polymer ?
#
loop_
_entity_poly.entity_id
_entity_poly.type
_entity_poly.pdbx_seq_one_letter_code
_entity_poly.pdbx_strand_id
1 'polypeptide(L)'
;MMSVLTDVLREARGGATTDRIAANLGIDAGLAEAAVDHWVRLGIVSRSADVLGATGCHGCEPTPGRSLACAGCVFAKRAPGR
;
A
#
# COMPACT_ATOMS: atom_id res chain seq x y z
N MET A 1 -12.95 23.30 -7.07
CA MET A 1 -11.98 23.68 -6.02
C MET A 1 -11.56 22.40 -5.33
N MET A 2 -10.31 21.97 -5.47
CA MET A 2 -9.82 20.74 -4.82
C MET A 2 -9.56 21.04 -3.36
N SER A 3 -10.23 20.33 -2.46
CA SER A 3 -10.02 20.45 -1.02
C SER A 3 -9.03 19.41 -0.56
N VAL A 4 -8.19 19.76 0.43
CA VAL A 4 -7.24 18.84 1.08
C VAL A 4 -7.92 17.54 1.49
N LEU A 5 -9.17 17.61 1.97
CA LEU A 5 -9.96 16.44 2.38
C LEU A 5 -10.24 15.48 1.21
N THR A 6 -10.50 16.02 0.02
CA THR A 6 -10.73 15.25 -1.21
C THR A 6 -9.44 14.64 -1.75
N ASP A 7 -8.32 15.36 -1.64
CA ASP A 7 -7.00 14.85 -2.05
C ASP A 7 -6.53 13.72 -1.13
N VAL A 8 -6.73 13.85 0.19
CA VAL A 8 -6.50 12.77 1.16
C VAL A 8 -7.34 11.54 0.82
N LEU A 9 -8.63 11.73 0.49
CA LEU A 9 -9.51 10.62 0.11
C LEU A 9 -9.01 9.90 -1.16
N ARG A 10 -8.51 10.66 -2.15
CA ARG A 10 -7.97 10.08 -3.39
C ARG A 10 -6.75 9.21 -3.11
N GLU A 11 -5.79 9.69 -2.33
CA GLU A 11 -4.60 8.92 -1.97
C GLU A 11 -4.94 7.69 -1.10
N ALA A 12 -5.87 7.85 -0.15
CA ALA A 12 -6.34 6.77 0.70
C ALA A 12 -7.00 5.63 -0.12
N ARG A 13 -7.80 5.97 -1.14
CA ARG A 13 -8.36 4.97 -2.06
C ARG A 13 -7.30 4.26 -2.91
N GLY A 14 -6.16 4.90 -3.14
CA GLY A 14 -4.99 4.29 -3.76
C GLY A 14 -4.22 3.33 -2.84
N GLY A 15 -4.63 3.18 -1.57
CA GLY A 15 -3.96 2.33 -0.59
C GLY A 15 -2.73 2.97 0.04
N ALA A 16 -2.55 4.29 -0.10
CA ALA A 16 -1.47 5.00 0.58
C ALA A 16 -1.67 4.99 2.11
N THR A 17 -0.58 4.80 2.86
CA THR A 17 -0.58 4.96 4.31
C THR A 17 -0.67 6.44 4.69
N THR A 18 -1.18 6.75 5.88
CA THR A 18 -1.37 8.14 6.33
C THR A 18 -0.10 8.97 6.30
N ASP A 19 1.04 8.37 6.68
CA ASP A 19 2.38 8.99 6.59
C ASP A 19 2.75 9.34 5.14
N ARG A 20 2.50 8.41 4.20
CA ARG A 20 2.75 8.63 2.78
C ARG A 20 1.81 9.70 2.20
N ILE A 21 0.56 9.75 2.64
CA ILE A 21 -0.40 10.80 2.27
C ILE A 21 0.10 12.16 2.74
N ALA A 22 0.56 12.27 3.99
CA ALA A 22 1.09 13.51 4.55
C ALA A 22 2.30 14.01 3.75
N ALA A 23 3.24 13.11 3.44
CA ALA A 23 4.41 13.41 2.63
C ALA A 23 4.05 13.83 1.19
N ASN A 24 3.13 13.11 0.53
CA ASN A 24 2.72 13.40 -0.84
C ASN A 24 1.99 14.73 -0.98
N LEU A 25 1.17 15.10 0.02
CA LEU A 25 0.37 16.32 0.01
C LEU A 25 1.07 17.50 0.71
N GLY A 26 2.24 17.29 1.33
CA GLY A 26 2.96 18.31 2.07
C GLY A 26 2.18 18.86 3.28
N ILE A 27 1.38 18.01 3.93
CA ILE A 27 0.55 18.38 5.07
C ILE A 27 1.06 17.76 6.37
N ASP A 28 0.59 18.30 7.49
CA ASP A 28 0.85 17.72 8.81
C ASP A 28 0.30 16.29 8.94
N ALA A 29 1.04 15.43 9.63
CA ALA A 29 0.66 14.03 9.83
C ALA A 29 -0.63 13.89 10.66
N GLY A 30 -0.81 14.72 11.69
CA GLY A 30 -2.03 14.75 12.49
C GLY A 30 -3.24 15.22 11.68
N LEU A 31 -3.04 16.15 10.75
CA LEU A 31 -4.10 16.55 9.80
C LEU A 31 -4.48 15.40 8.86
N ALA A 32 -3.50 14.68 8.31
CA ALA A 32 -3.75 13.51 7.47
C ALA A 32 -4.52 12.42 8.23
N GLU A 33 -4.14 12.15 9.50
CA GLU A 33 -4.86 11.21 10.37
C GLU A 33 -6.31 11.64 10.64
N ALA A 34 -6.53 12.90 11.02
CA ALA A 34 -7.87 13.42 11.27
C ALA A 34 -8.76 13.36 10.03
N ALA A 35 -8.21 13.65 8.85
CA ALA A 35 -8.92 13.57 7.58
C ALA A 35 -9.28 12.12 7.21
N VAL A 36 -8.35 11.17 7.36
CA VAL A 36 -8.65 9.74 7.14
C VAL A 36 -9.71 9.25 8.13
N ASP A 37 -9.58 9.60 9.41
CA ASP A 37 -10.52 9.21 10.46
C ASP A 37 -11.94 9.77 10.22
N HIS A 38 -12.05 10.98 9.67
CA HIS A 38 -13.32 11.53 9.21
C HIS A 38 -13.99 10.63 8.14
N TRP A 39 -13.23 10.19 7.14
CA TRP A 39 -13.75 9.31 6.07
C TRP A 39 -14.05 7.89 6.56
N VAL A 40 -13.31 7.39 7.54
CA VAL A 40 -13.59 6.10 8.20
C VAL A 40 -14.91 6.16 8.95
N ARG A 41 -15.16 7.23 9.71
CA ARG A 41 -16.44 7.43 10.42
C ARG A 41 -17.63 7.51 9.47
N LEU A 42 -17.43 8.01 8.26
CA LEU A 42 -18.45 8.04 7.20
C LEU A 42 -18.58 6.70 6.44
N GLY A 43 -17.75 5.70 6.75
CA GLY A 43 -17.76 4.39 6.08
C GLY A 43 -17.24 4.42 4.63
N ILE A 44 -16.54 5.48 4.23
CA ILE A 44 -16.04 5.66 2.86
C ILE A 44 -14.68 4.98 2.68
N VAL A 45 -13.87 4.94 3.74
CA VAL A 45 -12.56 4.30 3.77
C VAL A 45 -12.54 3.32 4.95
N SER A 46 -11.96 2.13 4.77
CA SER A 46 -11.75 1.17 5.86
C SER A 46 -10.27 1.17 6.24
N ARG A 47 -9.95 1.13 7.54
CA ARG A 47 -8.57 0.88 7.95
C ARG A 47 -8.25 -0.58 7.69
N SER A 48 -7.13 -0.83 7.03
CA SER A 48 -6.67 -2.18 6.70
C SER A 48 -6.52 -3.06 7.94
N ALA A 49 -6.18 -2.50 9.11
CA ALA A 49 -6.10 -3.27 10.36
C ALA A 49 -7.43 -3.95 10.75
N ASP A 50 -8.56 -3.27 10.52
CA ASP A 50 -9.90 -3.80 10.81
C ASP A 50 -10.34 -4.85 9.79
N VAL A 51 -9.87 -4.74 8.54
CA VAL A 51 -10.18 -5.67 7.45
C VAL A 51 -9.26 -6.91 7.48
N LEU A 52 -7.98 -6.73 7.80
CA LEU A 52 -6.98 -7.79 7.89
C LEU A 52 -7.12 -8.64 9.16
N GLY A 53 -7.90 -8.17 10.15
CA GLY A 53 -8.31 -8.99 11.30
C GLY A 53 -9.26 -10.15 10.94
N ALA A 54 -9.94 -10.07 9.78
CA ALA A 54 -10.82 -11.14 9.27
C ALA A 54 -10.24 -11.86 8.04
N THR A 55 -9.41 -11.19 7.26
CA THR A 55 -8.73 -11.78 6.09
C THR A 55 -7.31 -11.22 6.03
N GLY A 56 -6.38 -11.84 6.73
CA GLY A 56 -4.96 -11.61 6.50
C GLY A 56 -4.67 -11.73 5.00
N CYS A 57 -3.79 -10.88 4.46
CA CYS A 57 -3.42 -10.89 3.04
C CYS A 57 -3.02 -12.32 2.58
N HIS A 58 -3.95 -13.05 1.98
CA HIS A 58 -3.69 -14.35 1.35
C HIS A 58 -3.02 -14.22 -0.04
N GLY A 59 -2.55 -13.02 -0.41
CA GLY A 59 -2.24 -12.67 -1.80
C GLY A 59 -0.77 -12.44 -2.14
N CYS A 60 0.17 -12.59 -1.21
CA CYS A 60 1.60 -12.53 -1.52
C CYS A 60 2.33 -13.61 -0.74
N GLU A 61 2.09 -14.87 -1.11
CA GLU A 61 3.00 -15.94 -0.70
C GLU A 61 4.34 -15.69 -1.43
N PRO A 62 5.44 -15.43 -0.73
CA PRO A 62 6.74 -15.29 -1.38
C PRO A 62 7.12 -16.67 -1.90
N THR A 63 6.91 -16.92 -3.21
CA THR A 63 7.41 -18.13 -3.87
C THR A 63 8.90 -18.29 -3.56
N PRO A 64 9.33 -19.27 -2.76
CA PRO A 64 10.73 -19.52 -2.53
C PRO A 64 11.28 -20.20 -3.77
N GLY A 65 11.77 -19.45 -4.75
CA GLY A 65 12.37 -20.11 -5.91
C GLY A 65 12.84 -19.28 -7.10
N ARG A 66 12.50 -17.99 -7.23
CA ARG A 66 13.02 -17.20 -8.36
C ARG A 66 13.39 -15.79 -7.94
N SER A 67 14.67 -15.59 -7.67
CA SER A 67 15.29 -14.26 -7.75
C SER A 67 15.15 -13.76 -9.19
N LEU A 68 14.24 -12.80 -9.40
CA LEU A 68 14.05 -12.11 -10.69
C LEU A 68 15.34 -11.40 -11.17
N ALA A 69 16.33 -11.25 -10.29
CA ALA A 69 17.61 -10.61 -10.57
C ALA A 69 18.47 -11.35 -11.61
N CYS A 70 18.25 -12.65 -11.87
CA CYS A 70 19.16 -13.43 -12.73
C CYS A 70 18.51 -13.94 -14.03
N ALA A 71 17.24 -13.65 -14.28
CA ALA A 71 16.52 -14.19 -15.44
C ALA A 71 16.98 -13.63 -16.81
N GLY A 72 17.82 -12.57 -16.82
CA GLY A 72 18.37 -11.96 -18.03
C GLY A 72 19.90 -11.97 -18.14
N CYS A 73 20.61 -12.57 -17.19
CA CYS A 73 22.08 -12.55 -17.19
C CYS A 73 22.65 -13.67 -18.07
N VAL A 74 23.35 -13.32 -19.16
CA VAL A 74 24.03 -14.26 -20.07
C VAL A 74 25.07 -15.15 -19.38
N PHE A 75 25.52 -14.77 -18.18
CA PHE A 75 26.48 -15.53 -17.36
C PHE A 75 25.83 -16.50 -16.35
N ALA A 76 24.50 -16.51 -16.20
CA ALA A 76 23.81 -17.44 -15.32
C ALA A 76 23.79 -18.83 -15.96
N LYS A 77 24.84 -19.62 -15.71
CA LYS A 77 24.94 -20.98 -16.24
C LYS A 77 23.74 -21.81 -15.82
N ARG A 78 23.08 -22.41 -16.81
CA ARG A 78 22.02 -23.43 -16.68
C ARG A 78 22.46 -24.51 -15.68
N ALA A 79 21.80 -24.61 -14.53
CA ALA A 79 21.99 -25.76 -13.65
C ALA A 79 21.48 -27.04 -14.37
N PRO A 80 22.22 -28.17 -14.35
CA PRO A 80 21.73 -29.42 -14.91
C PRO A 80 20.61 -29.96 -14.03
N GLY A 81 19.45 -30.21 -14.65
CA GLY A 81 18.28 -30.77 -14.00
C GLY A 81 18.55 -32.17 -13.46
N ARG A 82 17.96 -32.46 -12.31
CA ARG A 82 17.75 -33.81 -11.78
C ARG A 82 16.30 -34.19 -12.01
#